data_AF-A0A948EZ70-F1
#
_entry.id   AF-A0A948EZ70-F1
#
_cell.length_a   1.000
_cell.length_b   1.000
_cell.length_c   1.000
_cell.angle_alpha   90.00
_cell.angle_beta   90.00
_cell.angle_gamma   90.00
#
_symmetry.space_group_name_H-M   'P 1'
#
loop_
_entity.id
_entity.type
_entity.pdbx_description
1 polymer ?
#
loop_
_entity_poly.entity_id
_entity_poly.type
_entity_poly.pdbx_seq_one_letter_code
_entity_poly.pdbx_strand_id
1 'polypeptide(L)'
;VVGLPLTADGREGEMAAAARRFAGRLDAEFGLPVHLVDERFSSQEADAWLRAASRRAGGRRAKSARSRGERDEIAAELILQQYLDARGRSGGGGDA
;
A
#
# COMPACT_ATOMS: atom_id res chain seq x y z
N VAL A 1 3.93 -9.28 1.74
CA VAL A 1 3.20 -8.39 0.81
C VAL A 1 3.93 -7.06 0.81
N VAL A 2 4.19 -6.47 -0.35
CA VAL A 2 4.94 -5.20 -0.51
C VAL A 2 4.22 -4.33 -1.55
N GLY A 3 4.05 -3.04 -1.27
CA GLY A 3 3.50 -2.08 -2.24
C GLY A 3 4.41 -1.89 -3.44
N LEU A 4 3.82 -1.81 -4.63
CA LEU A 4 4.49 -1.50 -5.89
C LEU A 4 3.97 -0.15 -6.38
N PRO A 5 4.74 0.93 -6.19
CA PRO A 5 4.31 2.27 -6.59
C PRO A 5 4.37 2.38 -8.11
N LEU A 6 3.20 2.31 -8.74
CA LEU A 6 3.03 2.55 -10.17
C LEU A 6 2.49 3.97 -10.39
N THR A 7 2.85 4.54 -11.52
CA THR A 7 2.26 5.78 -12.04
C THR A 7 0.78 5.58 -12.39
N ALA A 8 0.01 6.67 -12.56
CA ALA A 8 -1.44 6.58 -12.83
C ALA A 8 -1.78 5.73 -14.07
N ASP A 9 -0.91 5.73 -15.08
CA ASP A 9 -1.01 4.94 -16.31
C ASP A 9 -0.41 3.53 -16.19
N GLY A 10 0.01 3.11 -14.99
CA GLY A 10 0.48 1.75 -14.69
C GLY A 10 1.97 1.51 -14.96
N ARG A 11 2.74 2.54 -15.31
CA ARG A 11 4.19 2.42 -15.53
C ARG A 11 4.97 2.47 -14.23
N GLU A 12 6.11 1.80 -14.21
CA GLU A 12 7.06 1.81 -13.10
C GLU A 12 7.95 3.06 -13.11
N GLY A 13 8.14 3.66 -11.93
CA GLY A 13 9.16 4.69 -11.69
C GLY A 13 10.33 4.16 -10.85
N GLU A 14 11.27 5.03 -10.48
CA GLU A 14 12.45 4.64 -9.68
C GLU A 14 12.08 3.96 -8.34
N MET A 15 10.98 4.39 -7.72
CA MET A 15 10.48 3.79 -6.47
C MET A 15 9.97 2.36 -6.66
N ALA A 16 9.47 2.01 -7.85
CA ALA A 16 9.06 0.64 -8.14
C ALA A 16 10.27 -0.30 -8.17
N ALA A 17 11.39 0.15 -8.75
CA ALA A 17 12.63 -0.60 -8.74
C ALA A 17 13.16 -0.81 -7.30
N ALA A 18 13.07 0.22 -6.45
CA ALA A 18 13.43 0.10 -5.04
C ALA A 18 12.53 -0.90 -4.28
N ALA A 19 11.22 -0.86 -4.51
CA ALA A 19 10.26 -1.80 -3.92
C ALA A 19 10.53 -3.24 -4.36
N ARG A 20 10.80 -3.48 -5.66
CA ARG A 20 11.17 -4.80 -6.19
C ARG A 20 12.44 -5.34 -5.56
N ARG A 21 13.48 -4.51 -5.44
CA ARG A 21 14.73 -4.90 -4.76
C ARG A 21 14.50 -5.23 -3.30
N PHE A 22 13.66 -4.46 -2.61
CA PHE A 22 13.32 -4.74 -1.22
C PHE A 22 12.57 -6.07 -1.08
N ALA A 23 11.58 -6.33 -1.94
CA ALA A 23 10.88 -7.60 -1.98
C ALA A 23 11.82 -8.78 -2.21
N GLY A 24 12.78 -8.66 -3.15
CA GLY A 24 13.79 -9.68 -3.39
C GLY A 24 14.71 -9.93 -2.18
N ARG A 25 15.05 -8.89 -1.40
CA ARG A 25 15.80 -9.08 -0.14
C ARG A 25 14.98 -9.82 0.91
N LEU A 26 13.70 -9.47 1.06
CA LEU A 26 12.81 -10.17 2.00
C LEU A 26 12.65 -11.65 1.65
N ASP A 27 12.48 -11.96 0.36
CA ASP A 27 12.40 -13.34 -0.11
C ASP A 27 13.70 -14.11 0.17
N ALA A 28 14.86 -13.51 -0.14
CA ALA A 28 16.16 -14.14 0.11
C ALA A 28 16.49 -14.32 1.61
N GLU A 29 16.07 -13.37 2.45
CA GLU A 29 16.35 -13.37 3.89
C GLU A 29 15.44 -14.34 4.65
N PHE A 30 14.16 -14.41 4.30
CA PHE A 30 13.15 -15.17 5.06
C PHE A 30 12.69 -16.45 4.36
N GLY A 31 12.98 -16.64 3.06
CA GLY A 31 12.53 -17.80 2.29
C GLY A 31 11.01 -17.90 2.14
N LEU A 32 10.30 -16.78 2.29
CA LEU A 32 8.84 -16.71 2.23
C LEU A 32 8.40 -15.96 0.97
N PRO A 33 7.33 -16.43 0.28
CA PRO A 33 6.82 -15.76 -0.90
C PRO A 33 6.47 -14.29 -0.65
N VAL A 34 7.06 -13.39 -1.42
CA VAL A 34 6.77 -11.96 -1.35
C VAL A 34 5.89 -11.55 -2.54
N HIS A 35 4.66 -11.12 -2.24
CA HIS A 35 3.72 -10.61 -3.23
C HIS A 35 3.82 -9.09 -3.37
N LEU A 36 4.03 -8.60 -4.60
CA LEU A 36 3.96 -7.18 -4.95
C LEU A 36 2.52 -6.79 -5.30
N VAL A 37 2.06 -5.66 -4.76
CA VAL A 37 0.68 -5.18 -4.92
C VAL A 37 0.68 -3.76 -5.46
N ASP A 38 -0.07 -3.53 -6.52
CA ASP A 38 -0.22 -2.23 -7.16
C ASP A 38 -0.79 -1.17 -6.21
N GLU A 39 -0.03 -0.10 -5.99
CA GLU A 39 -0.30 0.96 -5.00
C GLU A 39 -1.02 2.20 -5.60
N ARG A 40 -1.45 2.16 -6.87
CA ARG A 40 -2.04 3.33 -7.57
C ARG A 40 -3.27 3.92 -6.90
N PHE A 41 -4.08 3.09 -6.25
CA PHE A 41 -5.35 3.51 -5.65
C PHE A 41 -5.22 3.83 -4.16
N SER A 42 -4.27 3.21 -3.45
CA SER A 42 -4.09 3.44 -2.01
C SER A 42 -3.54 4.83 -1.71
N SER A 43 -2.67 5.40 -2.56
CA SER A 43 -2.09 6.73 -2.32
C SER A 43 -3.13 7.86 -2.41
N GLN A 44 -4.03 7.83 -3.41
CA GLN A 44 -5.07 8.85 -3.58
C GLN A 44 -6.19 8.69 -2.54
N GLU A 45 -6.63 7.47 -2.25
CA GLU A 45 -7.62 7.22 -1.20
C GLU A 45 -7.07 7.53 0.19
N ALA A 46 -5.83 7.12 0.50
CA ALA A 46 -5.18 7.48 1.77
C ALA A 46 -5.05 8.99 1.90
N ASP A 47 -4.60 9.71 0.86
CA ASP A 47 -4.52 11.17 0.89
C ASP A 47 -5.89 11.83 1.10
N ALA A 48 -6.95 11.32 0.47
CA ALA A 48 -8.31 11.81 0.69
C ALA A 48 -8.77 11.57 2.14
N TRP A 49 -8.47 10.39 2.68
CA TRP A 49 -8.77 10.00 4.07
C TRP A 49 -8.03 10.88 5.08
N LEU A 50 -6.72 11.08 4.87
CA LEU A 50 -5.85 11.89 5.72
C LEU A 50 -6.21 13.38 5.67
N ARG A 51 -6.61 13.89 4.51
CA ARG A 51 -7.14 15.25 4.37
C ARG A 51 -8.47 15.38 5.12
N ALA A 52 -9.37 14.40 5.02
CA ALA A 52 -10.63 14.39 5.77
C ALA A 52 -10.40 14.32 7.29
N ALA A 53 -9.49 13.47 7.76
CA ALA A 53 -9.09 13.38 9.16
C ALA A 53 -8.39 14.65 9.67
N SER A 54 -7.55 15.28 8.84
CA SER A 54 -6.85 16.53 9.18
C SER A 54 -7.81 17.72 9.31
N ARG A 55 -8.87 17.79 8.48
CA ARG A 55 -9.91 18.84 8.59
C ARG A 55 -10.69 18.75 9.90
N ARG A 56 -10.93 17.54 10.43
CA ARG A 56 -11.61 17.33 11.72
C ARG A 56 -10.76 17.74 12.92
N ALA A 57 -9.43 17.73 12.79
CA ALA A 57 -8.50 17.92 13.89
C ALA A 57 -7.99 19.38 14.08
N GLY A 58 -8.69 20.39 13.55
CA GLY A 58 -8.43 21.80 13.89
C GLY A 58 -7.10 22.39 13.42
N GLY A 59 -6.46 21.77 12.41
CA GLY A 59 -5.36 22.34 11.63
C GLY A 59 -4.26 23.06 12.41
N ARG A 60 -3.30 22.33 13.00
CA ARG A 60 -2.02 22.94 13.46
C ARG A 60 -0.82 21.99 13.35
N ARG A 61 0.30 22.64 13.05
CA ARG A 61 1.50 22.20 12.33
C ARG A 61 2.50 21.37 13.17
N ALA A 62 2.06 20.69 14.23
CA ALA A 62 2.89 19.82 15.09
C ALA A 62 2.82 18.32 14.69
N LYS A 63 2.17 18.04 13.57
CA LYS A 63 1.62 16.72 13.21
C LYS A 63 2.46 15.92 12.22
N SER A 64 3.57 16.42 11.67
CA SER A 64 4.16 15.89 10.42
C SER A 64 4.90 14.54 10.51
N ALA A 65 5.48 14.20 11.67
CA ALA A 65 6.12 12.90 11.89
C ALA A 65 5.10 11.83 12.31
N ARG A 66 4.20 12.16 13.26
CA ARG A 66 3.06 11.30 13.59
C ARG A 66 2.15 11.06 12.39
N SER A 67 1.89 12.09 11.58
CA SER A 67 1.08 11.95 10.36
C SER A 67 1.79 11.15 9.28
N ARG A 68 3.14 11.05 9.31
CA ARG A 68 3.90 10.18 8.40
C ARG A 68 3.84 8.73 8.86
N GLY A 69 4.06 8.45 10.15
CA GLY A 69 3.84 7.11 10.70
C GLY A 69 2.40 6.62 10.50
N GLU A 70 1.42 7.46 10.82
CA GLU A 70 -0.02 7.18 10.60
C GLU A 70 -0.35 6.98 9.11
N ARG A 71 0.33 7.72 8.21
CA ARG A 71 0.22 7.51 6.76
C ARG A 71 0.73 6.14 6.33
N ASP A 72 1.93 5.79 6.79
CA ASP A 72 2.61 4.55 6.41
C ASP A 72 1.85 3.33 6.95
N GLU A 73 1.30 3.43 8.16
CA GLU A 73 0.41 2.41 8.75
C GLU A 73 -0.86 2.21 7.92
N ILE A 74 -1.56 3.29 7.56
CA ILE A 74 -2.77 3.22 6.73
C ILE A 74 -2.43 2.68 5.33
N ALA A 75 -1.32 3.10 4.73
CA ALA A 75 -0.90 2.61 3.42
C ALA A 75 -0.64 1.09 3.46
N ALA A 76 0.06 0.61 4.50
CA ALA A 76 0.33 -0.82 4.69
C ALA A 76 -0.97 -1.62 4.88
N GLU A 77 -1.93 -1.10 5.65
CA GLU A 77 -3.25 -1.70 5.84
C GLU A 77 -4.00 -1.82 4.50
N LEU A 78 -4.09 -0.75 3.72
CA LEU A 78 -4.77 -0.73 2.43
C LEU A 78 -4.13 -1.70 1.42
N ILE A 79 -2.79 -1.72 1.35
CA ILE A 79 -2.04 -2.64 0.49
C ILE A 79 -2.37 -4.11 0.86
N LEU A 80 -2.42 -4.42 2.15
CA LEU A 80 -2.76 -5.76 2.62
C LEU A 80 -4.21 -6.12 2.31
N GLN A 81 -5.15 -5.20 2.55
CA GLN A 81 -6.56 -5.41 2.26
C GLN A 81 -6.79 -5.71 0.78
N GLN A 82 -6.16 -4.94 -0.12
CA GLN A 82 -6.24 -5.15 -1.56
C GLN A 82 -5.75 -6.56 -1.98
N TYR A 83 -4.68 -7.03 -1.37
CA TYR A 83 -4.17 -8.39 -1.59
C TYR A 83 -5.15 -9.47 -1.13
N LEU A 84 -5.71 -9.32 0.07
CA LEU A 84 -6.67 -10.27 0.64
C LEU A 84 -7.96 -10.32 -0.19
N ASP A 85 -8.47 -9.17 -0.61
CA ASP A 85 -9.67 -9.07 -1.45
C ASP A 85 -9.49 -9.75 -2.81
N ALA A 86 -8.32 -9.58 -3.44
CA ALA A 86 -7.99 -10.24 -4.69
C ALA A 86 -7.98 -11.77 -4.53
N ARG A 87 -7.51 -12.28 -3.39
CA ARG A 87 -7.52 -13.73 -3.07
C ARG A 87 -8.91 -14.25 -2.75
N GLY A 88 -9.71 -13.50 -2.00
CA GLY A 88 -11.09 -13.87 -1.67
C GLY A 88 -11.97 -13.99 -2.91
N ARG A 89 -11.80 -13.10 -3.89
CA ARG A 89 -12.49 -13.17 -5.20
C ARG A 89 -12.06 -14.38 -6.05
N SER A 90 -10.86 -14.90 -5.84
CA SER A 90 -10.32 -16.05 -6.58
C SER A 90 -10.80 -17.41 -6.03
N GLY A 91 -11.43 -17.43 -4.85
CA GLY A 91 -11.84 -18.66 -4.15
C GLY A 91 -13.32 -19.06 -4.32
N GLY A 92 -14.11 -18.36 -5.15
CA GLY A 92 -15.56 -18.55 -5.27
C GLY A 92 -16.06 -19.26 -6.54
N GLY A 93 -15.18 -19.93 -7.30
CA GLY A 93 -15.50 -20.49 -8.63
C GLY A 93 -15.38 -22.01 -8.73
N GLY A 94 -15.90 -22.77 -7.77
CA GLY A 94 -15.81 -24.23 -7.79
C GLY A 94 -16.79 -24.90 -6.84
N ASP A 95 -18.10 -24.67 -7.04
CA ASP A 95 -19.14 -25.68 -6.75
C ASP A 95 -20.47 -25.23 -7.39
N ALA A 96 -20.75 -25.78 -8.58
CA ALA A 96 -22.07 -25.98 -9.17
C ALA A 96 -21.93 -26.81 -10.46
#